data_AF-A0A971FZC4-F1
#
_entry.id   AF-A0A971FZC4-F1
#
_cell.length_a   1.000
_cell.length_b   1.000
_cell.length_c   1.000
_cell.angle_alpha   90.00
_cell.angle_beta   90.00
_cell.angle_gamma   90.00
#
_symmetry.space_group_name_H-M   'P 1'
#
loop_
_entity.id
_entity.type
_entity.pdbx_description
1 polymer ?
#
loop_
_entity_poly.entity_id
_entity_poly.type
_entity_poly.pdbx_seq_one_letter_code
_entity_poly.pdbx_strand_id
1 'polypeptide(L)'
;MQTTPNQGSWPAISALFEDIPDGSPVYGYMSDTGDEEAIVIATLAATELTLVPTKQAPNLSFHVTVDADSSRVRLPEPDVTDVAPCDGTTLDVVLGMTDGDNLQVPLSFSMRPDVWDSPRRGELAFGWSLGPGLAVLAPAVWDIYAREATDRDELATVAGWGYTAPGLLSDPGAFYDLSFRAMDDLGMTTFWSLGGGIETPWAPYWGPLEEAAGAGIPNSVLIGYGNGTGSAFHSPGGRAAFTSRSVYHQTPTHLAQHVEALLATPVEDRPVVSFLSVTNWRSTVDDLVTRLAPFEEQGVRFLTPAEAAACMPPAEPPEDDPVEPGDCLVEEGTITEHGLSLISAPAAADAAYRTTRFEVPVTVAAPATLEAGGTGEITATFEVDLASFASTVLEERVRPTVEVGYGAALARSAWVEVRFADLVARLDVSDGLAPSGAPVVTSTGATPDATLTGTALELAFPAMAEDSRAPGAPFEVTVTWTVVAGDDATGGATVTPGALTFDLTLDIGVMLSGVPLTGGIDASLRCDPASDPLATVTIVAPPDAPDHDRCRRRDHGHRPHPPGRHGGHAGRGHGHGPGHGPGHGPGHGPGHSHQHHPPGRSGRAR
;
A
#
# COMPACT_ATOMS: atom_id res chain seq x y z
N MET A 1 9.42 -42.06 21.39
CA MET A 1 9.90 -40.96 20.55
C MET A 1 8.92 -40.84 19.40
N GLN A 2 8.00 -39.87 19.43
CA GLN A 2 7.18 -39.55 18.26
C GLN A 2 8.07 -38.77 17.31
N THR A 3 8.29 -39.28 16.10
CA THR A 3 8.99 -38.54 15.03
C THR A 3 8.03 -37.51 14.45
N THR A 4 8.39 -36.24 14.46
CA THR A 4 7.69 -35.22 13.68
C THR A 4 8.01 -35.45 12.21
N PRO A 5 7.01 -35.45 11.31
CA PRO A 5 7.23 -35.01 9.93
C PRO A 5 8.09 -33.75 9.87
N ASN A 6 9.05 -33.72 8.94
CA ASN A 6 9.92 -32.57 8.69
C ASN A 6 10.30 -32.52 7.21
N GLN A 7 11.17 -31.59 6.82
CA GLN A 7 11.54 -31.38 5.42
C GLN A 7 11.98 -32.66 4.69
N GLY A 8 12.69 -33.57 5.38
CA GLY A 8 13.15 -34.83 4.80
C GLY A 8 12.04 -35.84 4.52
N SER A 9 10.89 -35.71 5.20
CA SER A 9 9.72 -36.56 5.03
C SER A 9 8.70 -35.97 4.05
N TRP A 10 8.92 -34.73 3.60
CA TRP A 10 7.91 -33.94 2.90
C TRP A 10 7.36 -34.58 1.62
N PRO A 11 8.19 -35.12 0.70
CA PRO A 11 7.66 -35.72 -0.53
C PRO A 11 6.70 -36.88 -0.29
N ALA A 12 6.87 -37.61 0.82
CA ALA A 12 5.99 -38.74 1.17
C ALA A 12 4.70 -38.28 1.83
N ILE A 13 4.73 -37.15 2.56
CA ILE A 13 3.59 -36.65 3.33
C ILE A 13 2.69 -35.77 2.46
N SER A 14 3.27 -34.93 1.60
CA SER A 14 2.50 -34.10 0.67
C SER A 14 1.69 -34.96 -0.30
N ALA A 15 2.20 -36.14 -0.69
CA ALA A 15 1.48 -37.10 -1.51
C ALA A 15 0.21 -37.66 -0.84
N LEU A 16 0.10 -37.59 0.50
CA LEU A 16 -1.11 -38.01 1.21
C LEU A 16 -2.20 -36.94 1.15
N PHE A 17 -1.85 -35.68 0.90
CA PHE A 17 -2.81 -34.56 0.90
C PHE A 17 -3.71 -34.58 -0.34
N GLU A 18 -3.24 -35.11 -1.47
CA GLU A 18 -4.00 -35.20 -2.73
C GLU A 18 -5.31 -36.01 -2.61
N ASP A 19 -5.38 -36.93 -1.63
CA ASP A 19 -6.56 -37.77 -1.38
C ASP A 19 -7.48 -37.22 -0.27
N ILE A 20 -7.11 -36.12 0.39
CA ILE A 20 -7.89 -35.52 1.48
C ILE A 20 -8.86 -34.50 0.87
N PRO A 21 -10.16 -34.53 1.22
CA PRO A 21 -11.12 -33.56 0.71
C PRO A 21 -10.77 -32.11 1.11
N ASP A 22 -10.98 -31.17 0.20
CA ASP A 22 -10.86 -29.74 0.43
C ASP A 22 -11.63 -29.30 1.70
N GLY A 23 -11.08 -28.34 2.43
CA GLY A 23 -11.61 -27.82 3.69
C GLY A 23 -11.42 -28.75 4.89
N SER A 24 -10.74 -29.89 4.75
CA SER A 24 -10.53 -30.82 5.86
C SER A 24 -9.47 -30.33 6.86
N PRO A 25 -9.67 -30.56 8.17
CA PRO A 25 -8.63 -30.34 9.17
C PRO A 25 -7.56 -31.43 9.10
N VAL A 26 -6.30 -31.03 9.21
CA VAL A 26 -5.16 -31.92 9.42
C VAL A 26 -4.72 -31.82 10.88
N TYR A 27 -4.94 -32.88 11.64
CA TYR A 27 -4.51 -32.95 13.05
C TYR A 27 -3.04 -33.37 13.16
N GLY A 28 -2.28 -32.70 14.03
CA GLY A 28 -0.92 -33.10 14.39
C GLY A 28 0.01 -31.90 14.54
N TYR A 29 1.25 -32.04 14.11
CA TYR A 29 2.20 -30.95 13.84
C TYR A 29 3.29 -31.49 12.92
N MET A 30 3.73 -30.70 11.95
CA MET A 30 4.57 -31.20 10.85
C MET A 30 5.84 -30.37 10.61
N SER A 31 6.35 -29.73 11.66
CA SER A 31 7.60 -28.96 11.60
C SER A 31 8.40 -29.11 12.90
N ASP A 32 9.73 -29.06 12.78
CA ASP A 32 10.67 -28.93 13.90
C ASP A 32 11.25 -27.49 14.00
N THR A 33 11.11 -26.68 12.94
CA THR A 33 11.55 -25.27 12.88
C THR A 33 10.46 -24.34 12.35
N GLY A 34 10.60 -23.03 12.57
CA GLY A 34 9.66 -22.03 12.03
C GLY A 34 9.67 -21.95 10.49
N ASP A 35 10.83 -22.16 9.85
CA ASP A 35 10.90 -22.21 8.38
C ASP A 35 10.12 -23.41 7.82
N GLU A 36 10.24 -24.57 8.47
CA GLU A 36 9.47 -25.75 8.10
C GLU A 36 7.98 -25.54 8.34
N GLU A 37 7.60 -24.83 9.41
CA GLU A 37 6.21 -24.49 9.70
C GLU A 37 5.60 -23.64 8.57
N ALA A 38 6.30 -22.59 8.12
CA ALA A 38 5.83 -21.76 7.02
C ALA A 38 5.61 -22.58 5.73
N ILE A 39 6.52 -23.51 5.42
CA ILE A 39 6.39 -24.41 4.25
C ILE A 39 5.18 -25.33 4.39
N VAL A 40 4.97 -25.90 5.58
CA VAL A 40 3.84 -26.78 5.87
C VAL A 40 2.52 -26.03 5.70
N ILE A 41 2.39 -24.86 6.31
CA ILE A 41 1.18 -24.04 6.23
C ILE A 41 0.90 -23.64 4.79
N ALA A 42 1.91 -23.19 4.04
CA ALA A 42 1.74 -22.82 2.64
C ALA A 42 1.27 -23.99 1.77
N THR A 43 1.79 -25.19 2.00
CA THR A 43 1.42 -26.37 1.21
C THR A 43 0.04 -26.90 1.57
N LEU A 44 -0.31 -26.89 2.86
CA LEU A 44 -1.66 -27.25 3.29
C LEU A 44 -2.67 -26.28 2.67
N ALA A 45 -2.41 -24.97 2.75
CA ALA A 45 -3.28 -23.96 2.13
C ALA A 45 -3.41 -24.18 0.61
N ALA A 46 -2.30 -24.43 -0.10
CA ALA A 46 -2.32 -24.71 -1.54
C ALA A 46 -3.03 -26.03 -1.93
N THR A 47 -3.34 -26.89 -0.94
CA THR A 47 -4.15 -28.11 -1.11
C THR A 47 -5.51 -28.00 -0.43
N GLU A 48 -5.95 -26.78 -0.09
CA GLU A 48 -7.23 -26.48 0.58
C GLU A 48 -7.38 -27.15 1.96
N LEU A 49 -6.26 -27.50 2.60
CA LEU A 49 -6.22 -28.10 3.92
C LEU A 49 -5.84 -27.08 4.99
N THR A 50 -6.31 -27.30 6.22
CA THR A 50 -6.03 -26.42 7.36
C THR A 50 -5.44 -27.21 8.52
N LEU A 51 -4.34 -26.73 9.11
CA LEU A 51 -3.70 -27.40 10.24
C LEU A 51 -4.48 -27.15 11.54
N VAL A 52 -4.67 -28.18 12.36
CA VAL A 52 -5.12 -28.02 13.75
C VAL A 52 -4.04 -28.60 14.66
N PRO A 53 -3.18 -27.75 15.26
CA PRO A 53 -2.03 -28.23 16.01
C PRO A 53 -2.46 -28.97 17.28
N THR A 54 -2.19 -30.28 17.29
CA THR A 54 -2.70 -31.22 18.31
C THR A 54 -1.70 -32.29 18.71
N LYS A 55 -0.48 -32.28 18.14
CA LYS A 55 0.56 -33.31 18.38
C LYS A 55 0.79 -33.61 19.86
N GLN A 56 0.81 -32.58 20.69
CA GLN A 56 1.11 -32.67 22.13
C GLN A 56 -0.12 -32.45 23.01
N ALA A 57 -1.32 -32.34 22.42
CA ALA A 57 -2.56 -32.15 23.16
C ALA A 57 -2.96 -33.47 23.85
N PRO A 58 -3.03 -33.52 25.20
CA PRO A 58 -3.38 -34.73 25.90
C PRO A 58 -4.88 -35.01 25.82
N ASN A 59 -5.25 -36.30 25.87
CA ASN A 59 -6.62 -36.75 26.15
C ASN A 59 -7.74 -36.19 25.24
N LEU A 60 -7.47 -35.78 23.99
CA LEU A 60 -8.48 -35.18 23.12
C LEU A 60 -9.74 -36.05 22.92
N SER A 61 -9.59 -37.38 22.81
CA SER A 61 -10.73 -38.30 22.70
C SER A 61 -11.64 -38.33 23.94
N PHE A 62 -11.10 -37.95 25.11
CA PHE A 62 -11.88 -37.72 26.32
C PHE A 62 -12.49 -36.33 26.29
N HIS A 63 -11.68 -35.29 26.08
CA HIS A 63 -12.11 -33.89 26.13
C HIS A 63 -13.26 -33.56 25.18
N VAL A 64 -13.25 -34.13 23.96
CA VAL A 64 -14.33 -33.93 22.98
C VAL A 64 -15.70 -34.42 23.46
N THR A 65 -15.75 -35.34 24.43
CA THR A 65 -17.00 -35.90 24.95
C THR A 65 -17.48 -35.23 26.24
N VAL A 66 -16.59 -34.53 26.94
CA VAL A 66 -16.93 -33.89 28.23
C VAL A 66 -17.75 -32.62 27.94
N ASP A 67 -18.99 -32.62 28.41
CA ASP A 67 -19.96 -31.54 28.18
C ASP A 67 -20.26 -31.26 26.70
N ALA A 68 -20.02 -32.20 25.77
CA ALA A 68 -20.18 -31.99 24.33
C ALA A 68 -21.58 -31.46 23.92
N ASP A 69 -22.63 -31.92 24.60
CA ASP A 69 -24.03 -31.56 24.31
C ASP A 69 -24.49 -30.27 25.00
N SER A 70 -23.65 -29.65 25.85
CA SER A 70 -23.98 -28.41 26.54
C SER A 70 -23.83 -27.20 25.59
N SER A 71 -24.70 -26.20 25.75
CA SER A 71 -24.48 -24.90 25.12
C SER A 71 -23.16 -24.29 25.62
N ARG A 72 -22.31 -23.81 24.72
CA ARG A 72 -21.06 -23.15 25.09
C ARG A 72 -21.34 -21.89 25.90
N VAL A 73 -20.46 -21.60 26.84
CA VAL A 73 -20.44 -20.28 27.47
C VAL A 73 -19.98 -19.27 26.42
N ARG A 74 -20.83 -18.28 26.15
CA ARG A 74 -20.50 -17.14 25.29
C ARG A 74 -19.87 -16.04 26.13
N LEU A 75 -18.80 -15.44 25.63
CA LEU A 75 -18.20 -14.26 26.25
C LEU A 75 -19.18 -13.08 26.22
N PRO A 76 -19.17 -12.23 27.27
CA PRO A 76 -19.85 -10.94 27.21
C PRO A 76 -19.18 -10.05 26.16
N GLU A 77 -19.94 -9.09 25.63
CA GLU A 77 -19.37 -8.04 24.79
C GLU A 77 -18.39 -7.18 25.62
N PRO A 78 -17.19 -6.84 25.10
CA PRO A 78 -16.24 -5.99 25.82
C PRO A 78 -16.85 -4.64 26.20
N ASP A 79 -16.67 -4.21 27.44
CA ASP A 79 -17.07 -2.86 27.88
C ASP A 79 -16.00 -1.85 27.49
N VAL A 80 -16.27 -1.08 26.44
CA VAL A 80 -15.36 -0.04 25.92
C VAL A 80 -15.90 1.37 26.11
N THR A 81 -16.91 1.56 26.97
CA THR A 81 -17.65 2.83 27.06
C THR A 81 -16.84 3.99 27.64
N ASP A 82 -15.92 3.70 28.57
CA ASP A 82 -15.10 4.70 29.27
C ASP A 82 -13.63 4.72 28.78
N VAL A 83 -13.35 4.15 27.62
CA VAL A 83 -12.00 4.15 27.04
C VAL A 83 -11.66 5.54 26.49
N ALA A 84 -10.65 6.19 27.08
CA ALA A 84 -10.17 7.47 26.58
C ALA A 84 -9.49 7.31 25.19
N PRO A 85 -9.67 8.27 24.27
CA PRO A 85 -9.04 8.23 22.95
C PRO A 85 -7.51 8.08 23.02
N CYS A 86 -6.94 7.39 22.04
CA CYS A 86 -5.51 7.30 21.79
C CYS A 86 -5.09 8.54 20.99
N ASP A 87 -4.61 9.58 21.69
CA ASP A 87 -4.23 10.87 21.11
C ASP A 87 -2.69 11.05 20.98
N GLY A 88 -1.93 9.97 21.22
CA GLY A 88 -0.47 9.91 21.17
C GLY A 88 0.24 10.51 22.40
N THR A 89 -0.47 11.20 23.30
CA THR A 89 0.15 11.78 24.51
C THR A 89 0.51 10.72 25.55
N THR A 90 -0.29 9.66 25.64
CA THR A 90 0.02 8.42 26.34
C THR A 90 0.60 7.40 25.38
N LEU A 91 1.52 6.56 25.87
CA LEU A 91 1.94 5.40 25.09
C LEU A 91 0.96 4.24 25.33
N ASP A 92 0.14 3.94 24.33
CA ASP A 92 -0.85 2.89 24.39
C ASP A 92 -0.27 1.56 23.90
N VAL A 93 -0.39 0.51 24.72
CA VAL A 93 0.24 -0.79 24.47
C VAL A 93 -0.76 -1.92 24.62
N VAL A 94 -0.82 -2.80 23.61
CA VAL A 94 -1.55 -4.07 23.67
C VAL A 94 -0.56 -5.20 23.88
N LEU A 95 -0.84 -6.08 24.85
CA LEU A 95 -0.09 -7.31 25.07
C LEU A 95 -0.93 -8.50 24.62
N GLY A 96 -0.40 -9.35 23.74
CA GLY A 96 -1.10 -10.56 23.28
C GLY A 96 -0.31 -11.83 23.58
N MET A 97 -0.83 -12.73 24.41
CA MET A 97 -0.22 -14.05 24.66
C MET A 97 -0.49 -14.99 23.48
N THR A 98 0.56 -15.56 22.88
CA THR A 98 0.52 -16.34 21.62
C THR A 98 0.20 -17.84 21.77
N ASP A 99 0.16 -18.53 20.62
CA ASP A 99 0.07 -19.99 20.43
C ASP A 99 -1.26 -20.66 20.84
N GLY A 100 -2.35 -19.91 20.98
CA GLY A 100 -3.66 -20.43 21.35
C GLY A 100 -4.36 -21.33 20.32
N ASP A 101 -3.89 -21.33 19.07
CA ASP A 101 -4.29 -22.26 18.01
C ASP A 101 -3.76 -23.67 18.28
N ASN A 102 -2.62 -23.78 18.97
CA ASN A 102 -2.05 -25.04 19.37
C ASN A 102 -2.70 -25.56 20.65
N LEU A 103 -3.53 -26.60 20.53
CA LEU A 103 -4.34 -27.10 21.64
C LEU A 103 -3.53 -27.58 22.85
N GLN A 104 -2.25 -27.89 22.71
CA GLN A 104 -1.39 -28.13 23.87
C GLN A 104 -1.36 -26.94 24.83
N VAL A 105 -1.40 -25.73 24.30
CA VAL A 105 -1.26 -24.49 25.06
C VAL A 105 -2.42 -24.30 26.04
N PRO A 106 -3.68 -24.18 25.59
CA PRO A 106 -4.80 -24.04 26.51
C PRO A 106 -5.06 -25.30 27.35
N LEU A 107 -4.68 -26.49 26.87
CA LEU A 107 -4.89 -27.74 27.63
C LEU A 107 -3.83 -28.01 28.69
N SER A 108 -2.67 -27.36 28.64
CA SER A 108 -1.55 -27.73 29.51
C SER A 108 -0.65 -26.57 29.89
N PHE A 109 -0.21 -25.76 28.94
CA PHE A 109 0.76 -24.71 29.22
C PHE A 109 0.14 -23.52 29.96
N SER A 110 -1.02 -23.07 29.53
CA SER A 110 -1.68 -21.88 30.09
C SER A 110 -2.27 -22.15 31.48
N MET A 111 -2.65 -23.39 31.81
CA MET A 111 -3.18 -23.78 33.13
C MET A 111 -2.13 -23.85 34.26
N ARG A 112 -0.95 -23.24 34.07
CA ARG A 112 0.05 -23.16 35.14
C ARG A 112 -0.31 -22.04 36.14
N PRO A 113 0.12 -22.18 37.41
CA PRO A 113 -0.15 -21.19 38.47
C PRO A 113 0.56 -19.84 38.28
N ASP A 114 1.44 -19.72 37.29
CA ASP A 114 2.16 -18.48 36.93
C ASP A 114 1.70 -17.89 35.60
N VAL A 115 0.66 -18.47 34.97
CA VAL A 115 0.07 -18.00 33.71
C VAL A 115 -1.40 -17.69 33.93
N TRP A 116 -2.33 -18.53 33.47
CA TRP A 116 -3.76 -18.29 33.62
C TRP A 116 -4.10 -18.22 35.11
N ASP A 117 -3.70 -19.20 35.91
CA ASP A 117 -4.03 -19.25 37.35
C ASP A 117 -3.17 -18.33 38.22
N SER A 118 -2.42 -17.38 37.63
CA SER A 118 -1.63 -16.43 38.40
C SER A 118 -2.52 -15.53 39.26
N PRO A 119 -2.21 -15.35 40.56
CA PRO A 119 -2.91 -14.39 41.41
C PRO A 119 -2.68 -12.93 40.98
N ARG A 120 -1.74 -12.68 40.07
CA ARG A 120 -1.43 -11.36 39.50
C ARG A 120 -2.15 -11.10 38.17
N ARG A 121 -2.91 -12.07 37.65
CA ARG A 121 -3.77 -11.87 36.47
C ARG A 121 -4.73 -10.71 36.74
N GLY A 122 -4.84 -9.79 35.79
CA GLY A 122 -5.63 -8.56 35.91
C GLY A 122 -4.86 -7.32 36.38
N GLU A 123 -3.61 -7.46 36.88
CA GLU A 123 -2.75 -6.29 37.14
C GLU A 123 -2.41 -5.55 35.83
N LEU A 124 -2.29 -6.27 34.71
CA LEU A 124 -2.20 -5.74 33.35
C LEU A 124 -3.37 -6.26 32.51
N ALA A 125 -3.78 -5.48 31.51
CA ALA A 125 -4.69 -5.96 30.47
C ALA A 125 -3.94 -6.86 29.46
N PHE A 126 -4.59 -7.95 29.05
CA PHE A 126 -4.04 -8.90 28.08
C PHE A 126 -5.08 -9.36 27.06
N GLY A 127 -4.64 -9.49 25.82
CA GLY A 127 -5.21 -10.42 24.86
C GLY A 127 -4.64 -11.82 25.07
N TRP A 128 -5.50 -12.82 25.12
CA TRP A 128 -5.15 -14.23 25.20
C TRP A 128 -5.57 -14.92 23.91
N SER A 129 -4.60 -15.39 23.13
CA SER A 129 -4.94 -16.15 21.93
C SER A 129 -5.59 -17.48 22.29
N LEU A 130 -6.69 -17.82 21.62
CA LEU A 130 -7.36 -19.12 21.65
C LEU A 130 -8.01 -19.40 20.28
N GLY A 131 -7.92 -20.63 19.78
CA GLY A 131 -8.68 -21.03 18.60
C GLY A 131 -10.12 -21.49 18.93
N PRO A 132 -11.15 -21.14 18.13
CA PRO A 132 -12.51 -21.69 18.24
C PRO A 132 -12.55 -23.23 18.23
N GLY A 133 -11.55 -23.87 17.61
CA GLY A 133 -11.36 -25.33 17.67
C GLY A 133 -11.27 -25.89 19.09
N LEU A 134 -10.87 -25.08 20.09
CA LEU A 134 -10.89 -25.48 21.50
C LEU A 134 -12.33 -25.77 21.99
N ALA A 135 -13.31 -24.97 21.57
CA ALA A 135 -14.71 -25.19 21.95
C ALA A 135 -15.31 -26.47 21.34
N VAL A 136 -14.70 -26.98 20.26
CA VAL A 136 -15.10 -28.22 19.60
C VAL A 136 -14.34 -29.43 20.17
N LEU A 137 -13.03 -29.31 20.34
CA LEU A 137 -12.14 -30.43 20.67
C LEU A 137 -11.91 -30.60 22.17
N ALA A 138 -12.12 -29.54 22.96
CA ALA A 138 -12.17 -29.57 24.41
C ALA A 138 -13.21 -28.60 24.99
N PRO A 139 -14.50 -28.81 24.69
CA PRO A 139 -15.61 -27.93 25.05
C PRO A 139 -15.60 -27.45 26.51
N ALA A 140 -15.43 -28.35 27.47
CA ALA A 140 -15.41 -27.99 28.88
C ALA A 140 -14.24 -27.07 29.27
N VAL A 141 -13.10 -27.15 28.56
CA VAL A 141 -11.95 -26.30 28.79
C VAL A 141 -12.19 -24.89 28.25
N TRP A 142 -12.81 -24.76 27.07
CA TRP A 142 -13.29 -23.46 26.59
C TRP A 142 -14.18 -22.77 27.65
N ASP A 143 -15.15 -23.50 28.21
CA ASP A 143 -16.07 -22.92 29.18
C ASP A 143 -15.37 -22.46 30.48
N ILE A 144 -14.20 -23.01 30.84
CA ILE A 144 -13.39 -22.52 31.96
C ILE A 144 -12.84 -21.14 31.62
N TYR A 145 -12.14 -21.00 30.48
CA TYR A 145 -11.60 -19.71 30.04
C TYR A 145 -12.70 -18.64 29.93
N ALA A 146 -13.82 -18.96 29.29
CA ALA A 146 -14.90 -18.01 29.09
C ALA A 146 -15.60 -17.57 30.39
N ARG A 147 -15.68 -18.44 31.42
CA ARG A 147 -16.26 -18.07 32.73
C ARG A 147 -15.33 -17.29 33.63
N GLU A 148 -14.02 -17.52 33.50
CA GLU A 148 -13.01 -16.96 34.39
C GLU A 148 -12.31 -15.72 33.84
N ALA A 149 -12.51 -15.41 32.55
CA ALA A 149 -12.04 -14.16 31.96
C ALA A 149 -12.57 -12.96 32.77
N THR A 150 -11.67 -12.06 33.12
CA THR A 150 -11.98 -10.80 33.79
C THR A 150 -12.10 -9.68 32.77
N ASP A 151 -12.51 -8.48 33.19
CA ASP A 151 -12.55 -7.29 32.31
C ASP A 151 -11.16 -6.88 31.79
N ARG A 152 -10.08 -7.46 32.34
CA ARG A 152 -8.69 -7.26 31.92
C ARG A 152 -8.17 -8.39 31.02
N ASP A 153 -9.01 -9.39 30.73
CA ASP A 153 -8.69 -10.53 29.87
C ASP A 153 -9.61 -10.50 28.64
N GLU A 154 -9.03 -10.34 27.45
CA GLU A 154 -9.77 -10.55 26.19
C GLU A 154 -9.31 -11.84 25.53
N LEU A 155 -10.25 -12.73 25.20
CA LEU A 155 -9.94 -13.93 24.43
C LEU A 155 -9.99 -13.60 22.93
N ALA A 156 -8.84 -13.58 22.27
CA ALA A 156 -8.69 -13.25 20.85
C ALA A 156 -8.54 -14.52 20.01
N THR A 157 -9.25 -14.58 18.87
CA THR A 157 -9.21 -15.73 17.98
C THR A 157 -7.95 -15.72 17.14
N VAL A 158 -7.02 -16.61 17.43
CA VAL A 158 -5.78 -16.73 16.64
C VAL A 158 -5.95 -17.72 15.49
N ALA A 159 -5.39 -17.35 14.35
CA ALA A 159 -5.34 -18.09 13.09
C ALA A 159 -6.69 -18.38 12.41
N GLY A 160 -7.79 -18.49 13.15
CA GLY A 160 -9.14 -18.80 12.66
C GLY A 160 -9.66 -20.11 13.23
N TRP A 161 -10.55 -20.80 12.53
CA TRP A 161 -11.02 -22.13 12.96
C TRP A 161 -9.90 -23.19 12.95
N GLY A 162 -8.82 -22.93 12.22
CA GLY A 162 -7.56 -23.65 12.26
C GLY A 162 -6.44 -22.80 11.64
N TYR A 163 -5.21 -23.31 11.70
CA TYR A 163 -4.02 -22.61 11.23
C TYR A 163 -3.79 -22.85 9.74
N THR A 164 -3.95 -21.79 8.95
CA THR A 164 -3.68 -21.75 7.51
C THR A 164 -3.10 -20.39 7.11
N ALA A 165 -2.74 -20.24 5.83
CA ALA A 165 -2.41 -18.96 5.21
C ALA A 165 -3.54 -18.57 4.25
N PRO A 166 -4.50 -17.72 4.66
CA PRO A 166 -5.70 -17.45 3.87
C PRO A 166 -5.39 -16.95 2.45
N GLY A 167 -4.34 -16.13 2.26
CA GLY A 167 -3.94 -15.64 0.94
C GLY A 167 -3.44 -16.71 -0.06
N LEU A 168 -3.31 -17.97 0.38
CA LEU A 168 -2.95 -19.11 -0.47
C LEU A 168 -4.12 -20.08 -0.72
N LEU A 169 -5.29 -19.85 -0.10
CA LEU A 169 -6.51 -20.60 -0.38
C LEU A 169 -7.15 -20.12 -1.69
N SER A 170 -7.84 -21.01 -2.40
CA SER A 170 -8.65 -20.60 -3.56
C SER A 170 -9.92 -19.83 -3.15
N ASP A 171 -10.44 -20.08 -1.94
CA ASP A 171 -11.57 -19.36 -1.35
C ASP A 171 -11.26 -18.90 0.09
N PRO A 172 -10.49 -17.82 0.27
CA PRO A 172 -10.25 -17.24 1.59
C PRO A 172 -11.54 -16.75 2.27
N GLY A 173 -12.55 -16.37 1.49
CA GLY A 173 -13.84 -15.90 2.01
C GLY A 173 -14.54 -16.98 2.83
N ALA A 174 -14.63 -18.21 2.31
CA ALA A 174 -15.20 -19.35 3.03
C ALA A 174 -14.48 -19.65 4.36
N PHE A 175 -13.15 -19.50 4.38
CA PHE A 175 -12.35 -19.67 5.59
C PHE A 175 -12.70 -18.62 6.66
N TYR A 176 -12.77 -17.35 6.27
CA TYR A 176 -13.14 -16.26 7.18
C TYR A 176 -14.59 -16.39 7.64
N ASP A 177 -15.52 -16.70 6.75
CA ASP A 177 -16.93 -16.95 7.06
C ASP A 177 -17.11 -17.98 8.18
N LEU A 178 -16.43 -19.12 8.07
CA LEU A 178 -16.51 -20.17 9.08
C LEU A 178 -15.86 -19.73 10.40
N SER A 179 -14.71 -19.07 10.31
CA SER A 179 -13.99 -18.54 11.49
C SER A 179 -14.86 -17.53 12.24
N PHE A 180 -15.45 -16.55 11.55
CA PHE A 180 -16.20 -15.46 12.15
C PHE A 180 -17.57 -15.91 12.65
N ARG A 181 -18.23 -16.89 12.01
CA ARG A 181 -19.40 -17.54 12.60
C ARG A 181 -19.06 -18.23 13.93
N ALA A 182 -17.96 -18.99 13.98
CA ALA A 182 -17.53 -19.64 15.21
C ALA A 182 -17.14 -18.62 16.30
N MET A 183 -16.53 -17.50 15.92
CA MET A 183 -16.25 -16.40 16.85
C MET A 183 -17.54 -15.81 17.43
N ASP A 184 -18.58 -15.59 16.62
CA ASP A 184 -19.82 -14.97 17.08
C ASP A 184 -20.58 -15.88 18.05
N ASP A 185 -20.63 -17.18 17.74
CA ASP A 185 -21.19 -18.20 18.62
C ASP A 185 -20.51 -18.25 20.00
N LEU A 186 -19.21 -17.89 20.05
CA LEU A 186 -18.39 -17.86 21.26
C LEU A 186 -18.29 -16.47 21.90
N GLY A 187 -18.76 -15.42 21.23
CA GLY A 187 -18.68 -14.03 21.68
C GLY A 187 -17.28 -13.42 21.56
N MET A 188 -16.41 -13.97 20.73
CA MET A 188 -15.06 -13.44 20.49
C MET A 188 -15.15 -12.29 19.48
N THR A 189 -14.50 -11.16 19.78
CA THR A 189 -14.58 -9.95 18.95
C THR A 189 -13.28 -9.59 18.25
N THR A 190 -12.14 -10.13 18.69
CA THR A 190 -10.84 -9.84 18.08
C THR A 190 -10.33 -11.03 17.30
N PHE A 191 -9.94 -10.80 16.04
CA PHE A 191 -9.26 -11.79 15.21
C PHE A 191 -7.76 -11.51 15.22
N TRP A 192 -6.94 -12.54 15.42
CA TRP A 192 -5.49 -12.45 15.37
C TRP A 192 -4.98 -13.29 14.21
N SER A 193 -4.65 -12.59 13.12
CA SER A 193 -4.02 -13.18 11.96
C SER A 193 -2.54 -13.42 12.22
N LEU A 194 -2.06 -14.65 11.97
CA LEU A 194 -0.63 -14.98 12.04
C LEU A 194 0.14 -14.51 10.81
N GLY A 195 -0.55 -13.88 9.86
CA GLY A 195 -0.02 -13.37 8.60
C GLY A 195 -0.94 -13.75 7.45
N GLY A 196 -0.57 -13.37 6.23
CA GLY A 196 -1.30 -13.75 5.02
C GLY A 196 -1.69 -12.58 4.15
N GLY A 197 -0.93 -11.49 4.17
CA GLY A 197 -1.09 -10.39 3.24
C GLY A 197 -2.11 -9.34 3.69
N ILE A 198 -2.20 -9.08 5.00
CA ILE A 198 -3.03 -8.00 5.57
C ILE A 198 -2.22 -7.02 6.43
N GLU A 199 -0.89 -7.05 6.33
CA GLU A 199 0.04 -6.32 7.20
C GLU A 199 0.09 -4.82 6.89
N THR A 200 -0.49 -4.37 5.77
CA THR A 200 -0.67 -2.96 5.39
C THR A 200 -2.15 -2.65 5.16
N PRO A 201 -2.60 -1.39 5.30
CA PRO A 201 -4.00 -1.03 5.09
C PRO A 201 -4.47 -1.18 3.63
N TRP A 202 -3.56 -1.15 2.66
CA TRP A 202 -3.89 -1.34 1.24
C TRP A 202 -3.79 -2.79 0.77
N ALA A 203 -3.44 -3.74 1.64
CA ALA A 203 -3.22 -5.11 1.20
C ALA A 203 -4.52 -5.75 0.66
N PRO A 204 -4.50 -6.45 -0.48
CA PRO A 204 -5.72 -6.87 -1.17
C PRO A 204 -6.49 -7.96 -0.40
N TYR A 205 -5.81 -8.70 0.48
CA TYR A 205 -6.44 -9.75 1.28
C TYR A 205 -7.34 -9.22 2.41
N TRP A 206 -7.38 -7.89 2.60
CA TRP A 206 -8.46 -7.27 3.37
C TRP A 206 -9.84 -7.53 2.74
N GLY A 207 -9.94 -7.61 1.41
CA GLY A 207 -11.22 -7.78 0.71
C GLY A 207 -12.04 -8.99 1.19
N PRO A 208 -11.52 -10.22 1.09
CA PRO A 208 -12.20 -11.42 1.58
C PRO A 208 -12.51 -11.37 3.08
N LEU A 209 -11.62 -10.80 3.88
CA LEU A 209 -11.82 -10.65 5.33
C LEU A 209 -12.99 -9.70 5.61
N GLU A 210 -13.01 -8.51 4.99
CA GLU A 210 -14.05 -7.51 5.19
C GLU A 210 -15.40 -7.95 4.61
N GLU A 211 -15.41 -8.71 3.51
CA GLU A 211 -16.64 -9.29 2.97
C GLU A 211 -17.25 -10.29 3.96
N ALA A 212 -16.44 -11.19 4.52
CA ALA A 212 -16.89 -12.17 5.51
C ALA A 212 -17.32 -11.51 6.84
N ALA A 213 -16.60 -10.47 7.28
CA ALA A 213 -16.91 -9.74 8.51
C ALA A 213 -18.18 -8.87 8.35
N GLY A 214 -18.31 -8.19 7.21
CA GLY A 214 -19.31 -7.14 6.99
C GLY A 214 -19.30 -6.09 8.10
N ALA A 215 -20.49 -5.74 8.60
CA ALA A 215 -20.64 -4.86 9.78
C ALA A 215 -20.56 -5.61 11.12
N GLY A 216 -20.26 -6.91 11.10
CA GLY A 216 -20.15 -7.76 12.27
C GLY A 216 -18.71 -7.84 12.81
N ILE A 217 -18.39 -9.01 13.36
CA ILE A 217 -17.07 -9.32 13.89
C ILE A 217 -16.12 -9.84 12.81
N PRO A 218 -14.79 -9.74 12.99
CA PRO A 218 -14.10 -9.18 14.16
C PRO A 218 -14.25 -7.67 14.27
N ASN A 219 -14.28 -7.10 15.47
CA ASN A 219 -14.24 -5.64 15.68
C ASN A 219 -12.84 -5.07 15.45
N SER A 220 -11.79 -5.86 15.66
CA SER A 220 -10.40 -5.48 15.44
C SER A 220 -9.54 -6.67 15.04
N VAL A 221 -8.37 -6.37 14.46
CA VAL A 221 -7.44 -7.37 13.96
C VAL A 221 -6.05 -7.17 14.57
N LEU A 222 -5.53 -8.21 15.24
CA LEU A 222 -4.11 -8.31 15.58
C LEU A 222 -3.39 -9.02 14.43
N ILE A 223 -2.20 -8.56 14.07
CA ILE A 223 -1.50 -9.06 12.89
C ILE A 223 -0.06 -9.44 13.21
N GLY A 224 0.31 -10.62 12.73
CA GLY A 224 1.68 -11.12 12.71
C GLY A 224 2.05 -11.91 13.96
N TYR A 225 3.16 -12.63 13.82
CA TYR A 225 3.71 -13.52 14.83
C TYR A 225 5.14 -13.11 15.17
N GLY A 226 5.27 -11.85 15.56
CA GLY A 226 6.53 -11.30 16.00
C GLY A 226 7.50 -10.92 14.85
N ASN A 227 7.00 -10.27 13.81
CA ASN A 227 7.77 -9.88 12.63
C ASN A 227 7.26 -8.59 11.96
N GLY A 228 6.29 -7.91 12.57
CA GLY A 228 5.69 -6.69 12.02
C GLY A 228 6.43 -5.42 12.43
N THR A 229 5.97 -4.30 11.90
CA THR A 229 6.54 -2.96 12.13
C THR A 229 6.09 -2.31 13.43
N GLY A 230 5.05 -2.84 14.10
CA GLY A 230 4.47 -2.21 15.28
C GLY A 230 3.52 -1.06 14.94
N SER A 231 2.85 -1.14 13.78
CA SER A 231 1.95 -0.11 13.26
C SER A 231 0.51 -0.33 13.74
N ALA A 232 -0.23 0.77 13.89
CA ALA A 232 -1.68 0.78 14.08
C ALA A 232 -2.33 1.53 12.90
N PHE A 233 -3.36 0.94 12.30
CA PHE A 233 -4.06 1.52 11.15
C PHE A 233 -5.51 1.02 11.07
N HIS A 234 -6.27 1.53 10.10
CA HIS A 234 -7.58 0.99 9.74
C HIS A 234 -7.50 0.20 8.43
N SER A 235 -8.16 -0.94 8.37
CA SER A 235 -8.42 -1.63 7.11
C SER A 235 -9.22 -0.74 6.14
N PRO A 236 -9.32 -1.09 4.85
CA PRO A 236 -10.20 -0.39 3.91
C PRO A 236 -11.67 -0.39 4.36
N GLY A 237 -12.09 -1.41 5.12
CA GLY A 237 -13.42 -1.50 5.73
C GLY A 237 -13.60 -0.63 7.00
N GLY A 238 -12.55 0.08 7.44
CA GLY A 238 -12.57 0.93 8.62
C GLY A 238 -12.31 0.19 9.94
N ARG A 239 -11.74 -1.01 9.89
CA ARG A 239 -11.51 -1.85 11.08
C ARG A 239 -10.13 -1.60 11.68
N ALA A 240 -10.06 -1.42 12.99
CA ALA A 240 -8.77 -1.22 13.66
C ALA A 240 -7.87 -2.44 13.53
N ALA A 241 -6.62 -2.23 13.14
CA ALA A 241 -5.63 -3.26 12.88
C ALA A 241 -4.27 -2.90 13.51
N PHE A 242 -3.61 -3.89 14.11
CA PHE A 242 -2.37 -3.69 14.86
C PHE A 242 -1.32 -4.74 14.50
N THR A 243 -0.18 -4.33 13.94
CA THR A 243 0.92 -5.26 13.63
C THR A 243 1.85 -5.42 14.82
N SER A 244 2.31 -6.65 15.09
CA SER A 244 3.19 -6.93 16.23
C SER A 244 4.56 -6.27 16.04
N ARG A 245 5.06 -5.56 17.05
CA ARG A 245 6.41 -4.99 17.10
C ARG A 245 7.47 -5.95 17.66
N SER A 246 7.06 -6.83 18.56
CA SER A 246 7.98 -7.79 19.18
C SER A 246 8.36 -8.89 18.19
N VAL A 247 9.34 -9.74 18.55
CA VAL A 247 9.66 -10.96 17.80
C VAL A 247 9.52 -12.22 18.64
N TYR A 248 9.13 -13.34 18.02
CA TYR A 248 8.67 -14.55 18.72
C TYR A 248 9.64 -15.10 19.80
N HIS A 249 10.95 -14.87 19.67
CA HIS A 249 11.94 -15.36 20.64
C HIS A 249 12.19 -14.41 21.83
N GLN A 250 11.58 -13.23 21.84
CA GLN A 250 11.77 -12.22 22.87
C GLN A 250 11.16 -12.63 24.21
N THR A 251 11.74 -12.11 25.28
CA THR A 251 11.34 -12.37 26.67
C THR A 251 10.70 -11.11 27.26
N PRO A 252 10.05 -11.17 28.44
CA PRO A 252 9.50 -9.99 29.10
C PRO A 252 10.50 -8.83 29.26
N THR A 253 11.80 -9.12 29.46
CA THR A 253 12.86 -8.10 29.46
C THR A 253 12.98 -7.37 28.12
N HIS A 254 12.93 -8.09 27.01
CA HIS A 254 12.99 -7.48 25.68
C HIS A 254 11.72 -6.67 25.37
N LEU A 255 10.55 -7.11 25.87
CA LEU A 255 9.31 -6.35 25.75
C LEU A 255 9.38 -5.03 26.52
N ALA A 256 9.93 -5.03 27.74
CA ALA A 256 10.19 -3.81 28.48
C ALA A 256 11.13 -2.86 27.73
N GLN A 257 12.17 -3.38 27.06
CA GLN A 257 13.06 -2.57 26.23
C GLN A 257 12.35 -1.92 25.03
N HIS A 258 11.35 -2.58 24.44
CA HIS A 258 10.51 -1.95 23.41
C HIS A 258 9.72 -0.78 23.97
N VAL A 259 9.11 -0.94 25.15
CA VAL A 259 8.38 0.14 25.83
C VAL A 259 9.30 1.31 26.17
N GLU A 260 10.49 1.05 26.70
CA GLU A 260 11.51 2.07 26.98
C GLU A 260 11.92 2.83 25.71
N ALA A 261 12.14 2.12 24.61
CA ALA A 261 12.50 2.72 23.33
C ALA A 261 11.38 3.62 22.78
N LEU A 262 10.12 3.20 22.91
CA LEU A 262 8.96 3.99 22.49
C LEU A 262 8.76 5.23 23.36
N LEU A 263 8.96 5.13 24.67
CA LEU A 263 8.95 6.28 25.58
C LEU A 263 10.04 7.30 25.25
N ALA A 264 11.19 6.84 24.73
CA ALA A 264 12.28 7.71 24.27
C ALA A 264 12.04 8.34 22.88
N THR A 265 11.08 7.84 22.11
CA THR A 265 10.71 8.37 20.79
C THR A 265 9.87 9.65 20.95
N PRO A 266 10.06 10.69 20.13
CA PRO A 266 9.19 11.88 20.13
C PRO A 266 7.71 11.49 19.98
N VAL A 267 6.81 12.26 20.60
CA VAL A 267 5.37 11.92 20.68
C VAL A 267 4.76 11.80 19.28
N GLU A 268 5.13 12.71 18.39
CA GLU A 268 4.72 12.78 16.99
C GLU A 268 5.15 11.59 16.15
N ASP A 269 6.19 10.86 16.57
CA ASP A 269 6.78 9.72 15.84
C ASP A 269 6.34 8.37 16.42
N ARG A 270 5.55 8.36 17.50
CA ARG A 270 5.07 7.13 18.14
C ARG A 270 3.89 6.54 17.36
N PRO A 271 3.76 5.20 17.32
CA PRO A 271 2.51 4.60 16.86
C PRO A 271 1.37 4.98 17.81
N VAL A 272 0.17 5.15 17.26
CA VAL A 272 -1.05 5.45 18.05
C VAL A 272 -1.30 4.35 19.09
N VAL A 273 -1.10 3.09 18.70
CA VAL A 273 -1.10 1.92 19.58
C VAL A 273 0.06 1.02 19.20
N SER A 274 0.81 0.51 20.17
CA SER A 274 1.86 -0.49 19.95
C SER A 274 1.41 -1.86 20.40
N PHE A 275 1.29 -2.81 19.47
CA PHE A 275 1.02 -4.21 19.79
C PHE A 275 2.32 -4.99 20.02
N LEU A 276 2.41 -5.68 21.17
CA LEU A 276 3.49 -6.59 21.53
C LEU A 276 2.93 -8.02 21.66
N SER A 277 3.26 -8.88 20.67
CA SER A 277 3.07 -10.32 20.83
C SER A 277 4.01 -10.88 21.90
N VAL A 278 3.47 -11.74 22.76
CA VAL A 278 4.14 -12.31 23.93
C VAL A 278 4.20 -13.81 23.74
N THR A 279 5.40 -14.34 23.51
CA THR A 279 5.55 -15.80 23.41
C THR A 279 5.19 -16.47 24.72
N ASN A 280 4.22 -17.38 24.68
CA ASN A 280 3.82 -18.12 25.88
C ASN A 280 4.99 -18.98 26.41
N TRP A 281 5.80 -19.59 25.54
CA TRP A 281 6.86 -20.54 25.89
C TRP A 281 7.97 -19.95 26.75
N ARG A 282 8.12 -18.62 26.76
CA ARG A 282 9.19 -17.91 27.49
C ARG A 282 8.66 -16.87 28.47
N SER A 283 7.35 -16.79 28.64
CA SER A 283 6.71 -15.74 29.44
C SER A 283 5.76 -16.34 30.47
N THR A 284 5.65 -15.63 31.59
CA THR A 284 4.67 -15.87 32.64
C THR A 284 3.98 -14.55 32.93
N VAL A 285 2.75 -14.60 33.44
CA VAL A 285 2.05 -13.37 33.85
C VAL A 285 2.87 -12.66 34.94
N ASP A 286 3.42 -13.43 35.89
CA ASP A 286 4.21 -12.87 36.99
C ASP A 286 5.44 -12.08 36.52
N ASP A 287 6.19 -12.58 35.52
CA ASP A 287 7.35 -11.87 34.99
C ASP A 287 6.93 -10.67 34.14
N LEU A 288 5.89 -10.82 33.31
CA LEU A 288 5.35 -9.70 32.52
C LEU A 288 4.92 -8.54 33.42
N VAL A 289 4.11 -8.82 34.44
CA VAL A 289 3.64 -7.79 35.37
C VAL A 289 4.81 -7.17 36.12
N THR A 290 5.78 -7.97 36.58
CA THR A 290 7.00 -7.46 37.26
C THR A 290 7.78 -6.48 36.38
N ARG A 291 7.84 -6.73 35.08
CA ARG A 291 8.64 -5.93 34.14
C ARG A 291 7.88 -4.74 33.56
N LEU A 292 6.57 -4.89 33.33
CA LEU A 292 5.79 -3.97 32.52
C LEU A 292 4.87 -3.05 33.33
N ALA A 293 4.27 -3.53 34.42
CA ALA A 293 3.40 -2.69 35.25
C ALA A 293 4.05 -1.40 35.78
N PRO A 294 5.36 -1.35 36.12
CA PRO A 294 6.01 -0.10 36.52
C PRO A 294 6.02 1.01 35.45
N PHE A 295 5.72 0.71 34.19
CA PHE A 295 5.59 1.72 33.14
C PHE A 295 4.26 2.48 33.18
N GLU A 296 3.24 1.98 33.88
CA GLU A 296 1.99 2.73 34.07
C GLU A 296 2.24 4.06 34.80
N GLU A 297 3.15 4.06 35.79
CA GLU A 297 3.59 5.27 36.50
C GLU A 297 4.40 6.23 35.59
N GLN A 298 4.83 5.77 34.42
CA GLN A 298 5.61 6.53 33.43
C GLN A 298 4.76 7.01 32.24
N GLY A 299 3.43 6.85 32.29
CA GLY A 299 2.51 7.31 31.25
C GLY A 299 2.25 6.28 30.14
N VAL A 300 2.47 5.00 30.41
CA VAL A 300 2.06 3.89 29.54
C VAL A 300 0.68 3.40 29.95
N ARG A 301 -0.19 3.11 28.99
CA ARG A 301 -1.50 2.51 29.23
C ARG A 301 -1.56 1.14 28.56
N PHE A 302 -1.76 0.10 29.36
CA PHE A 302 -1.93 -1.26 28.85
C PHE A 302 -3.43 -1.53 28.63
N LEU A 303 -3.78 -1.85 27.39
CA LEU A 303 -5.15 -2.01 26.90
C LEU A 303 -5.39 -3.45 26.44
N THR A 304 -6.64 -3.91 26.57
CA THR A 304 -7.13 -5.06 25.80
C THR A 304 -7.20 -4.70 24.31
N PRO A 305 -7.14 -5.68 23.39
CA PRO A 305 -7.36 -5.42 21.96
C PRO A 305 -8.65 -4.63 21.62
N ALA A 306 -9.75 -4.85 22.34
CA ALA A 306 -11.01 -4.15 22.16
C ALA A 306 -10.95 -2.70 22.67
N GLU A 307 -10.32 -2.46 23.82
CA GLU A 307 -10.06 -1.10 24.30
C GLU A 307 -9.15 -0.34 23.33
N ALA A 308 -8.11 -0.98 22.82
CA ALA A 308 -7.24 -0.38 21.80
C ALA A 308 -8.00 -0.04 20.51
N ALA A 309 -8.93 -0.90 20.07
CA ALA A 309 -9.77 -0.60 18.91
C ALA A 309 -10.69 0.60 19.18
N ALA A 310 -11.28 0.69 20.37
CA ALA A 310 -12.19 1.77 20.75
C ALA A 310 -11.48 3.13 20.94
N CYS A 311 -10.20 3.12 21.33
CA CYS A 311 -9.45 4.35 21.52
C CYS A 311 -8.94 4.95 20.20
N MET A 312 -8.84 4.18 19.11
CA MET A 312 -8.28 4.64 17.85
C MET A 312 -9.01 5.88 17.33
N PRO A 313 -8.29 6.86 16.74
CA PRO A 313 -8.93 7.96 16.04
C PRO A 313 -9.78 7.42 14.88
N PRO A 314 -10.80 8.16 14.41
CA PRO A 314 -11.59 7.73 13.26
C PRO A 314 -10.72 7.43 12.04
N ALA A 315 -11.11 6.42 11.24
CA ALA A 315 -10.44 6.11 10.00
C ALA A 315 -10.34 7.35 9.10
N GLU A 316 -9.12 7.73 8.74
CA GLU A 316 -8.89 8.76 7.73
C GLU A 316 -9.10 8.14 6.34
N PRO A 317 -9.76 8.86 5.42
CA PRO A 317 -9.84 8.41 4.04
C PRO A 317 -8.40 8.29 3.48
N PRO A 318 -8.12 7.30 2.62
CA PRO A 318 -6.83 7.23 1.95
C PRO A 318 -6.57 8.55 1.22
N GLU A 319 -5.44 9.17 1.50
CA GLU A 319 -4.96 10.31 0.70
C GLU A 319 -4.41 9.75 -0.61
N ASP A 320 -4.98 10.19 -1.74
CA ASP A 320 -4.35 9.94 -3.04
C ASP A 320 -2.99 10.67 -3.04
N ASP A 321 -1.92 9.98 -3.47
CA ASP A 321 -0.65 10.64 -3.71
C ASP A 321 -0.90 11.80 -4.69
N PRO A 322 -0.49 13.05 -4.38
CA PRO A 322 -0.69 14.16 -5.28
C PRO A 322 0.06 13.87 -6.59
N VAL A 323 -0.70 13.67 -7.67
CA VAL A 323 -0.12 13.41 -9.00
C VAL A 323 0.68 14.62 -9.44
N GLU A 324 2.01 14.48 -9.45
CA GLU A 324 2.90 15.49 -10.01
C GLU A 324 3.14 15.22 -11.50
N PRO A 325 3.42 16.25 -12.31
CA PRO A 325 3.82 16.01 -13.70
C PRO A 325 5.09 15.15 -13.77
N GLY A 326 5.07 14.07 -14.56
CA GLY A 326 6.12 13.06 -14.60
C GLY A 326 5.79 11.78 -13.81
N ASP A 327 4.72 11.78 -13.02
CA ASP A 327 4.21 10.57 -12.38
C ASP A 327 3.53 9.66 -13.41
N CYS A 328 3.81 8.36 -13.29
CA CYS A 328 3.15 7.34 -14.07
C CYS A 328 2.02 6.70 -13.27
N LEU A 329 0.85 6.69 -13.87
CA LEU A 329 -0.35 6.05 -13.35
C LEU A 329 -0.59 4.76 -14.10
N VAL A 330 -1.00 3.73 -13.37
CA VAL A 330 -1.51 2.51 -13.96
C VAL A 330 -2.87 2.80 -14.59
N GLU A 331 -3.07 2.34 -15.82
CA GLU A 331 -4.37 2.43 -16.47
C GLU A 331 -5.38 1.52 -15.76
N GLU A 332 -6.57 2.07 -15.48
CA GLU A 332 -7.60 1.39 -14.70
C GLU A 332 -7.97 0.03 -15.34
N GLY A 333 -7.93 -1.04 -14.52
CA GLY A 333 -8.31 -2.39 -14.95
C GLY A 333 -7.27 -3.13 -15.79
N THR A 334 -6.03 -2.64 -15.88
CA THR A 334 -4.96 -3.31 -16.64
C THR A 334 -4.06 -4.23 -15.80
N ILE A 335 -4.14 -4.17 -14.47
CA ILE A 335 -3.29 -4.99 -13.60
C ILE A 335 -3.69 -6.47 -13.69
N THR A 336 -2.73 -7.33 -14.00
CA THR A 336 -2.86 -8.78 -13.86
C THR A 336 -1.72 -9.34 -13.02
N GLU A 337 -2.04 -10.25 -12.11
CA GLU A 337 -1.07 -10.89 -11.22
C GLU A 337 -0.51 -12.19 -11.80
N HIS A 338 0.75 -12.50 -11.50
CA HIS A 338 1.37 -13.79 -11.82
C HIS A 338 2.33 -14.29 -10.74
N GLY A 339 2.58 -15.60 -10.75
CA GLY A 339 3.42 -16.26 -9.76
C GLY A 339 2.73 -16.39 -8.40
N LEU A 340 3.49 -16.26 -7.30
CA LEU A 340 2.95 -16.43 -5.95
C LEU A 340 2.11 -15.22 -5.54
N SER A 341 0.83 -15.47 -5.21
CA SER A 341 -0.14 -14.49 -4.72
C SER A 341 0.35 -13.69 -3.50
N LEU A 342 1.18 -14.34 -2.66
CA LEU A 342 1.83 -13.74 -1.51
C LEU A 342 2.72 -12.53 -1.87
N ILE A 343 3.24 -12.51 -3.11
CA ILE A 343 4.12 -11.47 -3.65
C ILE A 343 3.37 -10.58 -4.64
N SER A 344 2.59 -11.17 -5.56
CA SER A 344 1.91 -10.41 -6.62
C SER A 344 0.81 -9.51 -6.09
N ALA A 345 0.03 -9.97 -5.11
CA ALA A 345 -1.15 -9.22 -4.67
C ALA A 345 -0.77 -7.92 -3.92
N PRO A 346 0.20 -7.93 -2.98
CA PRO A 346 0.70 -6.69 -2.39
C PRO A 346 1.26 -5.72 -3.44
N ALA A 347 1.96 -6.23 -4.48
CA ALA A 347 2.48 -5.41 -5.56
C ALA A 347 1.36 -4.81 -6.44
N ALA A 348 0.32 -5.59 -6.74
CA ALA A 348 -0.86 -5.13 -7.47
C ALA A 348 -1.60 -4.01 -6.73
N ALA A 349 -1.83 -4.20 -5.42
CA ALA A 349 -2.47 -3.17 -4.60
C ALA A 349 -1.61 -1.91 -4.50
N ASP A 350 -0.32 -2.06 -4.26
CA ASP A 350 0.61 -0.94 -4.23
C ASP A 350 0.61 -0.17 -5.57
N ALA A 351 0.65 -0.87 -6.71
CA ALA A 351 0.56 -0.28 -8.04
C ALA A 351 -0.78 0.43 -8.32
N ALA A 352 -1.88 -0.04 -7.72
CA ALA A 352 -3.20 0.55 -7.87
C ALA A 352 -3.39 1.85 -7.08
N TYR A 353 -2.70 2.01 -5.94
CA TYR A 353 -2.91 3.13 -5.01
C TYR A 353 -1.81 4.19 -5.01
N ARG A 354 -0.62 3.89 -5.55
CA ARG A 354 0.52 4.81 -5.50
C ARG A 354 1.12 5.09 -6.87
N THR A 355 1.39 6.37 -7.15
CA THR A 355 2.08 6.78 -8.38
C THR A 355 3.52 6.28 -8.38
N THR A 356 4.03 5.88 -9.54
CA THR A 356 5.46 5.56 -9.68
C THR A 356 6.09 6.62 -10.55
N ARG A 357 7.09 7.33 -10.02
CA ARG A 357 7.82 8.32 -10.80
C ARG A 357 8.74 7.61 -11.80
N PHE A 358 8.49 7.83 -13.09
CA PHE A 358 9.41 7.42 -14.15
C PHE A 358 9.57 8.59 -15.11
N GLU A 359 10.67 9.31 -14.93
CA GLU A 359 11.05 10.38 -15.84
C GLU A 359 12.02 9.84 -16.88
N VAL A 360 11.77 10.20 -18.14
CA VAL A 360 12.76 10.13 -19.20
C VAL A 360 13.23 11.57 -19.42
N PRO A 361 14.35 12.01 -18.82
CA PRO A 361 14.83 13.37 -19.02
C PRO A 361 15.00 13.66 -20.51
N VAL A 362 14.39 14.76 -20.98
CA VAL A 362 14.50 15.20 -22.36
C VAL A 362 15.10 16.58 -22.41
N THR A 363 16.17 16.73 -23.17
CA THR A 363 16.73 18.05 -23.53
C THR A 363 16.45 18.33 -25.00
N VAL A 364 15.97 19.54 -25.31
CA VAL A 364 15.65 19.94 -26.68
C VAL A 364 16.49 21.13 -27.09
N ALA A 365 17.25 20.99 -28.17
CA ALA A 365 17.91 22.08 -28.86
C ALA A 365 17.10 22.45 -30.10
N ALA A 366 16.61 23.69 -30.15
CA ALA A 366 15.86 24.23 -31.28
C ALA A 366 16.41 25.63 -31.67
N PRO A 367 16.15 26.11 -32.89
CA PRO A 367 16.58 27.44 -33.31
C PRO A 367 15.85 28.51 -32.48
N ALA A 368 16.56 29.51 -31.97
CA ALA A 368 15.92 30.59 -31.20
C ALA A 368 14.96 31.43 -32.06
N THR A 369 15.23 31.55 -33.36
CA THR A 369 14.42 32.32 -34.31
C THR A 369 14.41 31.67 -35.68
N LEU A 370 13.25 31.65 -36.33
CA LEU A 370 13.06 31.25 -37.74
C LEU A 370 12.28 32.34 -38.48
N GLU A 371 12.61 32.57 -39.75
CA GLU A 371 11.78 33.39 -40.63
C GLU A 371 10.58 32.56 -41.13
N ALA A 372 9.44 33.20 -41.39
CA ALA A 372 8.30 32.54 -42.03
C ALA A 372 8.70 31.94 -43.40
N GLY A 373 8.31 30.68 -43.65
CA GLY A 373 8.78 29.89 -44.79
C GLY A 373 10.20 29.32 -44.63
N GLY A 374 10.91 29.67 -43.55
CA GLY A 374 12.27 29.24 -43.25
C GLY A 374 12.33 27.82 -42.68
N THR A 375 13.50 27.18 -42.82
CA THR A 375 13.76 25.82 -42.34
C THR A 375 14.70 25.86 -41.12
N GLY A 376 14.39 25.05 -40.11
CA GLY A 376 15.20 24.86 -38.91
C GLY A 376 15.38 23.39 -38.57
N GLU A 377 16.30 23.10 -37.66
CA GLU A 377 16.55 21.75 -37.16
C GLU A 377 16.28 21.71 -35.66
N ILE A 378 15.52 20.71 -35.22
CA ILE A 378 15.28 20.42 -33.81
C ILE A 378 16.00 19.12 -33.50
N THR A 379 16.75 19.12 -32.39
CA THR A 379 17.39 17.93 -31.83
C THR A 379 16.87 17.71 -30.42
N ALA A 380 16.34 16.52 -30.16
CA ALA A 380 15.94 16.08 -28.82
C ALA A 380 16.84 14.93 -28.37
N THR A 381 17.32 15.00 -27.13
CA THR A 381 18.12 13.96 -26.50
C THR A 381 17.38 13.44 -25.27
N PHE A 382 17.10 12.15 -25.28
CA PHE A 382 16.39 11.38 -24.24
C PHE A 382 17.42 10.56 -23.47
N GLU A 383 17.39 10.63 -22.14
CA GLU A 383 18.17 9.77 -21.26
C GLU A 383 17.26 8.67 -20.72
N VAL A 384 17.61 7.40 -21.00
CA VAL A 384 16.82 6.24 -20.55
C VAL A 384 17.65 5.47 -19.52
N ASP A 385 17.17 5.45 -18.28
CA ASP A 385 17.81 4.76 -17.15
C ASP A 385 16.84 3.77 -16.48
N LEU A 386 16.75 2.56 -17.05
CA LEU A 386 15.95 1.48 -16.47
C LEU A 386 16.51 1.02 -15.12
N ALA A 387 17.82 1.08 -14.92
CA ALA A 387 18.47 0.62 -13.69
C ALA A 387 18.06 1.48 -12.50
N SER A 388 17.99 2.81 -12.70
CA SER A 388 17.44 3.75 -11.71
C SER A 388 15.97 3.45 -11.42
N PHE A 389 15.13 3.24 -12.45
CA PHE A 389 13.73 2.87 -12.25
C PHE A 389 13.56 1.58 -11.45
N ALA A 390 14.27 0.50 -11.82
CA ALA A 390 14.23 -0.77 -11.11
C ALA A 390 14.71 -0.61 -9.65
N SER A 391 15.72 0.23 -9.41
CA SER A 391 16.20 0.55 -8.06
C SER A 391 15.15 1.30 -7.25
N THR A 392 14.47 2.28 -7.83
CA THR A 392 13.39 3.03 -7.17
C THR A 392 12.24 2.10 -6.79
N VAL A 393 11.77 1.28 -7.73
CA VAL A 393 10.72 0.29 -7.46
C VAL A 393 11.15 -0.68 -6.35
N LEU A 394 12.40 -1.17 -6.38
CA LEU A 394 12.90 -2.08 -5.37
C LEU A 394 12.95 -1.44 -3.97
N GLU A 395 13.55 -0.26 -3.84
CA GLU A 395 13.83 0.37 -2.54
C GLU A 395 12.61 1.09 -1.95
N GLU A 396 11.77 1.71 -2.77
CA GLU A 396 10.64 2.52 -2.30
C GLU A 396 9.32 1.75 -2.24
N ARG A 397 9.19 0.65 -3.00
CA ARG A 397 7.91 -0.08 -3.13
C ARG A 397 8.01 -1.51 -2.60
N VAL A 398 8.91 -2.31 -3.18
CA VAL A 398 9.00 -3.74 -2.89
C VAL A 398 9.57 -4.02 -1.51
N ARG A 399 10.73 -3.45 -1.17
CA ARG A 399 11.39 -3.71 0.12
C ARG A 399 10.55 -3.28 1.32
N PRO A 400 9.94 -2.09 1.35
CA PRO A 400 9.08 -1.69 2.45
C PRO A 400 7.89 -2.65 2.60
N THR A 401 7.26 -3.05 1.49
CA THR A 401 6.13 -3.99 1.51
C THR A 401 6.53 -5.36 2.05
N VAL A 402 7.66 -5.91 1.59
CA VAL A 402 8.18 -7.19 2.08
C VAL A 402 8.63 -7.08 3.53
N GLU A 403 9.23 -5.96 3.94
CA GLU A 403 9.69 -5.75 5.32
C GLU A 403 8.53 -5.69 6.29
N VAL A 404 7.45 -5.00 5.93
CA VAL A 404 6.23 -4.92 6.75
C VAL A 404 5.57 -6.29 6.91
N GLY A 405 5.47 -7.06 5.82
CA GLY A 405 4.80 -8.37 5.83
C GLY A 405 5.64 -9.49 6.46
N TYR A 406 6.94 -9.52 6.15
CA TYR A 406 7.79 -10.70 6.33
C TYR A 406 9.12 -10.40 7.02
N GLY A 407 9.37 -9.14 7.38
CA GLY A 407 10.53 -8.69 8.13
C GLY A 407 11.75 -8.32 7.29
N ALA A 408 12.64 -7.55 7.92
CA ALA A 408 13.82 -6.95 7.28
C ALA A 408 14.79 -7.97 6.65
N ALA A 409 14.83 -9.20 7.17
CA ALA A 409 15.73 -10.23 6.64
C ALA A 409 15.32 -10.69 5.24
N LEU A 410 14.01 -10.92 5.02
CA LEU A 410 13.50 -11.30 3.72
C LEU A 410 13.53 -10.12 2.75
N ALA A 411 13.19 -8.92 3.22
CA ALA A 411 13.25 -7.69 2.42
C ALA A 411 14.66 -7.42 1.86
N ARG A 412 15.72 -7.65 2.64
CA ARG A 412 17.12 -7.51 2.16
C ARG A 412 17.47 -8.46 1.01
N SER A 413 16.74 -9.57 0.87
CA SER A 413 16.94 -10.52 -0.22
C SER A 413 16.10 -10.21 -1.46
N ALA A 414 15.25 -9.18 -1.38
CA ALA A 414 14.35 -8.81 -2.47
C ALA A 414 15.13 -8.30 -3.69
N TRP A 415 14.63 -8.65 -4.86
CA TRP A 415 15.08 -8.17 -6.16
C TRP A 415 13.86 -7.98 -7.07
N VAL A 416 14.04 -7.17 -8.11
CA VAL A 416 13.05 -6.96 -9.16
C VAL A 416 13.67 -7.16 -10.54
N GLU A 417 12.87 -7.66 -11.47
CA GLU A 417 13.13 -7.58 -12.89
C GLU A 417 11.97 -6.83 -13.53
N VAL A 418 12.27 -5.71 -14.20
CA VAL A 418 11.28 -4.91 -14.91
C VAL A 418 11.43 -5.14 -16.39
N ARG A 419 10.33 -5.30 -17.12
CA ARG A 419 10.32 -5.35 -18.58
C ARG A 419 9.33 -4.34 -19.11
N PHE A 420 9.77 -3.51 -20.05
CA PHE A 420 8.92 -2.58 -20.77
C PHE A 420 8.66 -3.12 -22.17
N ALA A 421 7.39 -3.15 -22.54
CA ALA A 421 6.92 -3.37 -23.90
C ALA A 421 6.13 -2.15 -24.36
N ASP A 422 6.08 -1.95 -25.68
CA ASP A 422 5.29 -0.89 -26.32
C ASP A 422 5.52 0.52 -25.73
N LEU A 423 6.76 0.80 -25.29
CA LEU A 423 7.15 2.10 -24.77
C LEU A 423 7.17 3.15 -25.88
N VAL A 424 6.28 4.14 -25.77
CA VAL A 424 6.16 5.25 -26.70
C VAL A 424 6.38 6.57 -25.97
N ALA A 425 7.45 7.29 -26.34
CA ALA A 425 7.68 8.66 -25.90
C ALA A 425 7.22 9.64 -26.99
N ARG A 426 6.55 10.72 -26.59
CA ARG A 426 6.00 11.72 -27.51
C ARG A 426 6.56 13.11 -27.24
N LEU A 427 6.86 13.86 -28.29
CA LEU A 427 7.09 15.31 -28.24
C LEU A 427 6.09 16.01 -29.17
N ASP A 428 5.41 17.02 -28.64
CA ASP A 428 4.46 17.83 -29.38
C ASP A 428 5.10 19.16 -29.79
N VAL A 429 4.99 19.50 -31.07
CA VAL A 429 5.36 20.83 -31.59
C VAL A 429 4.09 21.63 -31.81
N SER A 430 4.02 22.83 -31.24
CA SER A 430 2.85 23.71 -31.36
C SER A 430 2.65 24.22 -32.80
N ASP A 431 1.45 24.71 -33.09
CA ASP A 431 1.10 25.30 -34.38
C ASP A 431 2.10 26.38 -34.84
N GLY A 432 2.47 26.35 -36.13
CA GLY A 432 3.39 27.29 -36.76
C GLY A 432 4.68 26.66 -37.29
N LEU A 433 5.08 25.49 -36.77
CA LEU A 433 6.16 24.66 -37.30
C LEU A 433 5.59 23.36 -37.87
N ALA A 434 5.88 23.06 -39.13
CA ALA A 434 5.54 21.80 -39.76
C ALA A 434 6.82 20.94 -39.91
N PRO A 435 6.84 19.70 -39.43
CA PRO A 435 7.96 18.81 -39.68
C PRO A 435 8.15 18.56 -41.18
N SER A 436 9.41 18.47 -41.60
CA SER A 436 9.82 18.20 -42.97
C SER A 436 10.95 17.18 -42.98
N GLY A 437 10.89 16.18 -43.86
CA GLY A 437 11.88 15.10 -43.91
C GLY A 437 11.66 14.01 -42.85
N ALA A 438 12.50 12.98 -42.91
CA ALA A 438 12.47 11.87 -41.95
C ALA A 438 13.37 12.20 -40.73
N PRO A 439 12.96 11.82 -39.51
CA PRO A 439 13.81 11.97 -38.34
C PRO A 439 15.04 11.06 -38.45
N VAL A 440 16.17 11.53 -37.94
CA VAL A 440 17.42 10.78 -37.84
C VAL A 440 17.64 10.41 -36.38
N VAL A 441 17.75 9.12 -36.10
CA VAL A 441 17.95 8.58 -34.75
C VAL A 441 19.39 8.10 -34.60
N THR A 442 20.02 8.49 -33.50
CA THR A 442 21.29 7.93 -33.03
C THR A 442 21.12 7.49 -31.58
N SER A 443 21.56 6.29 -31.24
CA SER A 443 21.45 5.74 -29.89
C SER A 443 22.77 5.10 -29.45
N THR A 444 23.07 5.18 -28.15
CA THR A 444 24.16 4.43 -27.51
C THR A 444 23.72 3.05 -26.99
N GLY A 445 22.42 2.76 -27.07
CA GLY A 445 21.81 1.50 -26.61
C GLY A 445 20.65 1.06 -27.52
N ALA A 446 19.44 0.93 -26.95
CA ALA A 446 18.26 0.59 -27.72
C ALA A 446 17.93 1.70 -28.72
N THR A 447 17.66 1.34 -29.98
CA THR A 447 17.34 2.30 -31.04
C THR A 447 15.83 2.28 -31.28
N PRO A 448 15.10 3.34 -30.94
CA PRO A 448 13.66 3.42 -31.20
C PRO A 448 13.37 3.73 -32.66
N ASP A 449 12.17 3.35 -33.09
CA ASP A 449 11.59 3.81 -34.35
C ASP A 449 10.98 5.20 -34.14
N ALA A 450 11.49 6.18 -34.89
CA ALA A 450 11.00 7.56 -34.82
C ALA A 450 10.01 7.85 -35.95
N THR A 451 8.80 8.26 -35.60
CA THR A 451 7.73 8.59 -36.55
C THR A 451 7.22 10.00 -36.32
N LEU A 452 7.01 10.74 -37.40
CA LEU A 452 6.40 12.07 -37.36
C LEU A 452 4.92 11.94 -37.75
N THR A 453 4.02 12.23 -36.81
CA THR A 453 2.57 12.15 -36.99
C THR A 453 1.96 13.55 -36.80
N GLY A 454 1.66 14.24 -37.89
CA GLY A 454 1.22 15.64 -37.82
C GLY A 454 2.35 16.55 -37.36
N THR A 455 2.19 17.24 -36.22
CA THR A 455 3.26 18.05 -35.58
C THR A 455 3.95 17.32 -34.42
N ALA A 456 3.61 16.07 -34.16
CA ALA A 456 4.18 15.28 -33.08
C ALA A 456 5.29 14.34 -33.57
N LEU A 457 6.34 14.20 -32.76
CA LEU A 457 7.35 13.17 -32.88
C LEU A 457 7.03 12.06 -31.88
N GLU A 458 6.92 10.83 -32.35
CA GLU A 458 6.71 9.64 -31.53
C GLU A 458 7.93 8.71 -31.67
N LEU A 459 8.44 8.24 -30.53
CA LEU A 459 9.56 7.30 -30.42
C LEU A 459 9.06 6.00 -29.83
N ALA A 460 8.96 4.96 -30.66
CA ALA A 460 8.61 3.62 -30.22
C ALA A 460 9.89 2.84 -29.90
N PHE A 461 10.13 2.57 -28.62
CA PHE A 461 11.29 1.80 -28.18
C PHE A 461 11.05 0.29 -28.37
N PRO A 462 12.08 -0.49 -28.71
CA PRO A 462 11.97 -1.94 -28.66
C PRO A 462 11.73 -2.40 -27.21
N ALA A 463 11.29 -3.65 -27.03
CA ALA A 463 11.16 -4.21 -25.69
C ALA A 463 12.50 -4.17 -24.94
N MET A 464 12.47 -3.73 -23.68
CA MET A 464 13.64 -3.57 -22.81
C MET A 464 13.38 -4.28 -21.49
N ALA A 465 14.46 -4.74 -20.85
CA ALA A 465 14.38 -5.40 -19.56
C ALA A 465 15.58 -5.01 -18.70
N GLU A 466 15.37 -4.97 -17.39
CA GLU A 466 16.37 -4.61 -16.40
C GLU A 466 16.22 -5.49 -15.15
N ASP A 467 17.32 -6.07 -14.69
CA ASP A 467 17.38 -6.90 -13.49
C ASP A 467 18.18 -6.16 -12.43
N SER A 468 17.54 -5.86 -11.29
CA SER A 468 18.15 -5.08 -10.19
C SER A 468 19.40 -5.74 -9.60
N ARG A 469 19.64 -7.03 -9.86
CA ARG A 469 20.82 -7.78 -9.39
C ARG A 469 22.04 -7.56 -10.30
N ALA A 470 21.83 -7.13 -11.53
CA ALA A 470 22.87 -6.90 -12.52
C ALA A 470 22.60 -5.60 -13.28
N PRO A 471 22.70 -4.44 -12.59
CA PRO A 471 22.23 -3.18 -13.13
C PRO A 471 22.96 -2.80 -14.43
N GLY A 472 22.17 -2.44 -15.45
CA GLY A 472 22.61 -1.91 -16.72
C GLY A 472 23.17 -0.49 -16.61
N ALA A 473 23.76 -0.01 -17.70
CA ALA A 473 24.15 1.40 -17.83
C ALA A 473 23.03 2.18 -18.54
N PRO A 474 22.79 3.45 -18.14
CA PRO A 474 21.87 4.31 -18.88
C PRO A 474 22.36 4.50 -20.31
N PHE A 475 21.43 4.77 -21.22
CA PHE A 475 21.75 5.07 -22.61
C PHE A 475 21.01 6.32 -23.09
N GLU A 476 21.55 6.92 -24.13
CA GLU A 476 21.02 8.14 -24.71
C GLU A 476 20.47 7.84 -26.10
N VAL A 477 19.30 8.42 -26.39
CA VAL A 477 18.74 8.48 -27.73
C VAL A 477 18.69 9.94 -28.15
N THR A 478 19.37 10.27 -29.25
CA THR A 478 19.27 11.58 -29.88
C THR A 478 18.50 11.46 -31.18
N VAL A 479 17.49 12.31 -31.34
CA VAL A 479 16.64 12.37 -32.53
C VAL A 479 16.68 13.78 -33.09
N THR A 480 17.05 13.87 -34.37
CA THR A 480 17.14 15.14 -35.09
C THR A 480 16.15 15.13 -36.24
N TRP A 481 15.34 16.18 -36.35
CA TRP A 481 14.42 16.35 -37.47
C TRP A 481 14.35 17.80 -37.92
N THR A 482 13.96 17.98 -39.17
CA THR A 482 13.84 19.31 -39.77
C THR A 482 12.40 19.81 -39.61
N VAL A 483 12.25 21.11 -39.37
CA VAL A 483 10.95 21.81 -39.30
C VAL A 483 10.95 23.00 -40.26
N VAL A 484 9.77 23.35 -40.77
CA VAL A 484 9.54 24.50 -41.64
C VAL A 484 8.51 25.41 -40.97
N ALA A 485 8.83 26.69 -40.83
CA ALA A 485 7.88 27.69 -40.38
C ALA A 485 6.85 27.95 -41.48
N GLY A 486 5.55 27.95 -41.15
CA GLY A 486 4.50 28.28 -42.13
C GLY A 486 4.72 29.66 -42.74
N ASP A 487 4.34 29.83 -44.02
CA ASP A 487 4.58 31.07 -44.77
C ASP A 487 3.91 32.32 -44.16
N ASP A 488 2.79 32.12 -43.45
CA ASP A 488 2.03 33.17 -42.74
C ASP A 488 2.17 33.08 -41.20
N ALA A 489 3.06 32.22 -40.69
CA ALA A 489 3.22 32.01 -39.26
C ALA A 489 3.99 33.18 -38.63
N THR A 490 3.48 33.72 -37.53
CA THR A 490 4.17 34.72 -36.70
C THR A 490 3.88 34.44 -35.22
N GLY A 491 4.87 34.54 -34.35
CA GLY A 491 4.69 34.29 -32.91
C GLY A 491 5.72 33.30 -32.36
N GLY A 492 5.43 32.67 -31.22
CA GLY A 492 6.27 31.64 -30.64
C GLY A 492 5.69 30.25 -30.91
N ALA A 493 6.51 29.34 -31.43
CA ALA A 493 6.22 27.92 -31.45
C ALA A 493 7.00 27.20 -30.35
N THR A 494 6.40 26.24 -29.68
CA THR A 494 7.00 25.52 -28.56
C THR A 494 7.14 24.03 -28.85
N VAL A 495 8.16 23.41 -28.27
CA VAL A 495 8.27 21.96 -28.16
C VAL A 495 7.94 21.59 -26.73
N THR A 496 6.90 20.77 -26.54
CA THR A 496 6.44 20.30 -25.23
C THR A 496 6.56 18.79 -25.15
N PRO A 497 6.83 18.22 -23.97
CA PRO A 497 6.76 16.79 -23.80
C PRO A 497 5.29 16.35 -23.90
N GLY A 498 5.04 15.22 -24.55
CA GLY A 498 3.75 14.54 -24.59
C GLY A 498 3.70 13.39 -23.57
N ALA A 499 2.56 12.69 -23.50
CA ALA A 499 2.41 11.53 -22.64
C ALA A 499 3.40 10.42 -23.00
N LEU A 500 3.90 9.73 -21.97
CA LEU A 500 4.68 8.51 -22.07
C LEU A 500 3.75 7.32 -21.78
N THR A 501 3.71 6.31 -22.63
CA THR A 501 2.89 5.10 -22.42
C THR A 501 3.73 3.85 -22.60
N PHE A 502 3.51 2.83 -21.77
CA PHE A 502 4.19 1.54 -21.87
C PHE A 502 3.46 0.43 -21.12
N ASP A 503 3.67 -0.80 -21.54
CA ASP A 503 3.31 -1.99 -20.77
C ASP A 503 4.51 -2.39 -19.89
N LEU A 504 4.26 -2.61 -18.60
CA LEU A 504 5.22 -3.06 -17.61
C LEU A 504 4.90 -4.50 -17.21
N THR A 505 5.90 -5.37 -17.28
CA THR A 505 5.97 -6.60 -16.49
C THR A 505 6.95 -6.37 -15.34
N LEU A 506 6.47 -6.47 -14.10
CA LEU A 506 7.28 -6.42 -12.88
C LEU A 506 7.35 -7.81 -12.26
N ASP A 507 8.50 -8.46 -12.35
CA ASP A 507 8.81 -9.68 -11.60
C ASP A 507 9.51 -9.30 -10.29
N ILE A 508 9.04 -9.86 -9.18
CA ILE A 508 9.58 -9.66 -7.84
C ILE A 508 10.04 -11.03 -7.31
N GLY A 509 11.20 -11.07 -6.67
CA GLY A 509 11.62 -12.26 -5.96
C GLY A 509 12.28 -11.99 -4.63
N VAL A 510 12.14 -12.94 -3.72
CA VAL A 510 12.78 -12.97 -2.39
C VAL A 510 13.40 -14.34 -2.14
N MET A 511 14.39 -14.42 -1.26
CA MET A 511 15.08 -15.68 -0.93
C MET A 511 14.65 -16.17 0.46
N LEU A 512 13.83 -17.21 0.50
CA LEU A 512 13.47 -17.90 1.74
C LEU A 512 14.32 -19.17 1.89
N SER A 513 15.25 -19.17 2.85
CA SER A 513 16.12 -20.32 3.17
C SER A 513 16.82 -20.94 1.94
N GLY A 514 17.23 -20.07 1.01
CA GLY A 514 17.94 -20.43 -0.22
C GLY A 514 17.04 -20.79 -1.40
N VAL A 515 15.72 -20.78 -1.23
CA VAL A 515 14.73 -20.99 -2.29
C VAL A 515 14.20 -19.63 -2.76
N PRO A 516 14.24 -19.32 -4.08
CA PRO A 516 13.60 -18.13 -4.60
C PRO A 516 12.08 -18.31 -4.59
N LEU A 517 11.38 -17.36 -3.96
CA LEU A 517 9.95 -17.18 -4.11
C LEU A 517 9.73 -16.01 -5.07
N THR A 518 8.88 -16.20 -6.07
CA THR A 518 8.67 -15.21 -7.13
C THR A 518 7.19 -14.97 -7.40
N GLY A 519 6.83 -13.73 -7.65
CA GLY A 519 5.53 -13.28 -8.11
C GLY A 519 5.66 -11.91 -8.77
N GLY A 520 4.60 -11.39 -9.35
CA GLY A 520 4.70 -10.15 -10.11
C GLY A 520 3.37 -9.67 -10.64
N ILE A 521 3.44 -8.58 -11.38
CA ILE A 521 2.29 -7.98 -12.06
C ILE A 521 2.65 -7.62 -13.49
N ASP A 522 1.64 -7.63 -14.36
CA ASP A 522 1.63 -6.92 -15.63
C ASP A 522 0.65 -5.74 -15.51
N ALA A 523 0.99 -4.60 -16.08
CA ALA A 523 0.14 -3.40 -16.08
C ALA A 523 0.48 -2.48 -17.26
N SER A 524 -0.49 -1.70 -17.73
CA SER A 524 -0.23 -0.60 -18.67
C SER A 524 -0.11 0.70 -17.90
N LEU A 525 0.91 1.50 -18.20
CA LEU A 525 1.18 2.76 -17.53
C LEU A 525 1.14 3.93 -18.50
N ARG A 526 0.69 5.06 -17.97
CA ARG A 526 0.71 6.36 -18.63
C ARG A 526 1.29 7.41 -17.70
N CYS A 527 2.28 8.15 -18.19
CA CYS A 527 2.88 9.27 -17.48
C CYS A 527 2.49 10.56 -18.19
N ASP A 528 1.83 11.47 -17.48
CA ASP A 528 1.48 12.78 -18.01
C ASP A 528 2.65 13.76 -17.77
N PRO A 529 3.11 14.48 -18.80
CA PRO A 529 4.32 15.30 -18.73
C PRO A 529 4.10 16.63 -18.02
N ALA A 530 5.20 17.27 -17.62
CA ALA A 530 5.19 18.68 -17.23
C ALA A 530 4.66 19.57 -18.37
N SER A 531 3.81 20.55 -18.04
CA SER A 531 3.21 21.47 -19.00
C SER A 531 4.19 22.52 -19.57
N ASP A 532 5.41 22.59 -19.02
CA ASP A 532 6.39 23.59 -19.41
C ASP A 532 7.06 23.22 -20.74
N PRO A 533 7.22 24.19 -21.66
CA PRO A 533 7.88 23.94 -22.94
C PRO A 533 9.38 23.68 -22.76
N LEU A 534 9.87 22.60 -23.37
CA LEU A 534 11.28 22.22 -23.41
C LEU A 534 12.12 23.19 -24.26
N ALA A 535 11.50 23.76 -25.30
CA ALA A 535 12.11 24.78 -26.16
C ALA A 535 11.06 25.73 -26.74
N THR A 536 11.48 26.96 -27.07
CA THR A 536 10.65 27.95 -27.77
C THR A 536 11.39 28.53 -28.97
N VAL A 537 10.73 28.55 -30.12
CA VAL A 537 11.20 29.07 -31.40
C VAL A 537 10.38 30.31 -31.75
N THR A 538 11.03 31.46 -31.94
CA THR A 538 10.33 32.69 -32.37
C THR A 538 10.25 32.73 -33.89
N ILE A 539 9.04 32.75 -34.47
CA ILE A 539 8.82 32.90 -35.90
C ILE A 539 8.61 34.38 -36.23
N VAL A 540 9.50 34.93 -37.06
CA VAL A 540 9.49 36.34 -37.49
C VAL A 540 9.06 36.47 -38.95
N ALA A 541 8.38 37.57 -39.26
CA ALA A 541 8.03 37.89 -40.64
C ALA A 541 9.30 38.05 -41.50
N PRO A 542 9.25 37.72 -42.81
CA PRO A 542 10.37 37.94 -43.71
C PRO A 542 10.76 39.42 -43.70
N PRO A 543 12.05 39.77 -43.79
CA PRO A 543 12.46 41.16 -43.89
C PRO A 543 11.82 41.82 -45.12
N ASP A 544 11.10 42.93 -44.91
CA ASP A 544 10.54 43.74 -46.00
C ASP A 544 11.63 44.01 -47.04
N ALA A 545 11.41 43.58 -48.29
CA ALA A 545 12.27 43.93 -49.41
C ALA A 545 12.38 45.47 -49.47
N PRO A 546 13.59 46.05 -49.58
CA PRO A 546 13.74 47.49 -49.57
C PRO A 546 12.95 48.11 -50.72
N ASP A 547 11.94 48.91 -50.37
CA ASP A 547 11.14 49.72 -51.28
C ASP A 547 12.07 50.71 -52.02
N HIS A 548 12.45 50.33 -53.24
CA HIS A 548 13.32 51.11 -54.11
C HIS A 548 12.68 52.43 -54.61
N ASP A 549 11.43 52.74 -54.27
CA ASP A 549 10.71 53.91 -54.80
C ASP A 549 10.79 55.19 -53.94
N ARG A 550 11.47 55.17 -52.77
CA ARG A 550 11.60 56.38 -51.93
C ARG A 550 12.71 57.37 -52.31
N CYS A 551 13.54 57.09 -53.32
CA CYS A 551 14.68 57.96 -53.70
C CYS A 551 14.39 59.05 -54.75
N ARG A 552 13.12 59.43 -54.98
CA ARG A 552 12.78 60.59 -55.82
C ARG A 552 11.75 61.49 -55.17
N ARG A 553 12.20 62.39 -54.27
CA ARG A 553 11.70 63.77 -54.10
C ARG A 553 12.30 64.44 -52.86
N ARG A 554 13.29 65.32 -53.07
CA ARG A 554 13.23 66.77 -52.78
C ARG A 554 14.63 67.32 -52.57
N ASP A 555 15.02 68.14 -53.53
CA ASP A 555 16.10 69.10 -53.40
C ASP A 555 15.49 70.51 -53.22
N HIS A 556 16.26 71.38 -52.56
CA HIS A 556 16.00 72.80 -52.21
C HIS A 556 15.07 73.05 -50.99
N GLY A 557 15.45 73.81 -49.96
CA GLY A 557 16.66 74.60 -49.72
C GLY A 557 16.37 75.69 -48.66
N HIS A 558 17.31 75.86 -47.74
CA HIS A 558 17.57 77.01 -46.85
C HIS A 558 16.85 77.23 -45.49
N ARG A 559 17.71 77.12 -44.46
CA ARG A 559 17.72 77.53 -43.03
C ARG A 559 17.74 79.09 -42.86
N PRO A 560 17.81 79.74 -41.65
CA PRO A 560 18.12 79.23 -40.28
C PRO A 560 17.39 79.82 -39.02
N HIS A 561 17.40 79.01 -37.93
CA HIS A 561 17.61 79.22 -36.46
C HIS A 561 17.76 80.64 -35.81
N PRO A 562 17.70 80.79 -34.45
CA PRO A 562 16.65 80.58 -33.41
C PRO A 562 16.70 81.78 -32.37
N PRO A 563 16.63 81.65 -31.02
CA PRO A 563 15.63 81.13 -30.06
C PRO A 563 15.10 82.20 -29.05
N GLY A 564 14.16 81.82 -28.16
CA GLY A 564 13.87 82.50 -26.89
C GLY A 564 12.37 82.65 -26.63
N ARG A 565 11.81 82.69 -25.42
CA ARG A 565 12.27 82.51 -24.03
C ARG A 565 10.99 82.67 -23.18
N HIS A 566 10.89 81.95 -22.07
CA HIS A 566 10.14 82.27 -20.83
C HIS A 566 8.61 82.17 -20.71
N GLY A 567 8.24 81.60 -19.55
CA GLY A 567 7.14 82.00 -18.67
C GLY A 567 5.84 81.25 -18.94
N GLY A 568 5.19 80.53 -18.02
CA GLY A 568 5.16 80.67 -16.56
C GLY A 568 3.70 80.80 -16.13
N HIS A 569 3.31 80.02 -15.11
CA HIS A 569 2.09 80.10 -14.29
C HIS A 569 0.74 79.54 -14.79
N ALA A 570 0.35 78.42 -14.15
CA ALA A 570 -0.76 78.24 -13.22
C ALA A 570 -2.17 78.76 -13.55
N GLY A 571 -3.17 77.88 -13.38
CA GLY A 571 -4.49 78.27 -12.85
C GLY A 571 -5.72 77.54 -13.40
N ARG A 572 -6.19 76.53 -12.64
CA ARG A 572 -7.57 76.10 -12.32
C ARG A 572 -8.78 76.49 -13.20
N GLY A 573 -9.71 75.52 -13.33
CA GLY A 573 -11.17 75.70 -13.43
C GLY A 573 -11.85 74.54 -14.16
N HIS A 574 -12.41 73.54 -13.48
CA HIS A 574 -13.83 73.41 -13.02
C HIS A 574 -14.90 73.28 -14.12
N GLY A 575 -15.78 72.28 -13.96
CA GLY A 575 -17.11 72.16 -14.58
C GLY A 575 -17.41 70.73 -15.04
N HIS A 576 -17.96 69.86 -14.20
CA HIS A 576 -19.41 69.57 -14.00
C HIS A 576 -19.95 68.45 -14.91
N GLY A 577 -20.49 67.38 -14.28
CA GLY A 577 -21.23 66.26 -14.90
C GLY A 577 -22.66 66.66 -15.34
N PRO A 578 -23.72 65.82 -15.23
CA PRO A 578 -23.85 64.48 -14.62
C PRO A 578 -24.81 63.50 -15.38
N GLY A 579 -25.17 62.36 -14.76
CA GLY A 579 -26.44 61.63 -15.00
C GLY A 579 -26.27 60.10 -15.16
N HIS A 580 -26.45 59.29 -14.10
CA HIS A 580 -27.71 58.58 -13.73
C HIS A 580 -28.09 57.49 -14.77
N GLY A 581 -28.32 56.21 -14.46
CA GLY A 581 -28.86 55.53 -13.28
C GLY A 581 -29.66 54.27 -13.77
N PRO A 582 -30.43 53.54 -12.94
CA PRO A 582 -30.11 52.17 -12.50
C PRO A 582 -31.24 51.11 -12.67
N GLY A 583 -31.02 49.88 -12.17
CA GLY A 583 -32.08 48.91 -11.77
C GLY A 583 -31.57 47.45 -11.82
N HIS A 584 -31.35 46.73 -10.69
CA HIS A 584 -32.30 45.98 -9.82
C HIS A 584 -33.22 45.03 -10.61
N GLY A 585 -33.40 43.74 -10.30
CA GLY A 585 -33.25 42.93 -9.09
C GLY A 585 -33.76 41.47 -9.35
N PRO A 586 -34.23 40.70 -8.34
CA PRO A 586 -33.82 39.32 -8.05
C PRO A 586 -34.88 38.22 -8.31
N GLY A 587 -34.56 36.93 -8.06
CA GLY A 587 -35.59 35.92 -7.75
C GLY A 587 -35.23 34.42 -7.84
N HIS A 588 -35.14 33.78 -6.67
CA HIS A 588 -35.69 32.46 -6.26
C HIS A 588 -35.35 31.11 -6.95
N GLY A 589 -34.94 30.14 -6.12
CA GLY A 589 -34.94 28.68 -6.39
C GLY A 589 -36.33 28.02 -6.25
N PRO A 590 -36.44 26.69 -6.49
CA PRO A 590 -36.38 25.66 -5.42
C PRO A 590 -35.51 24.46 -5.86
N GLY A 591 -34.97 23.56 -5.02
CA GLY A 591 -35.59 22.77 -3.96
C GLY A 591 -36.01 21.39 -4.49
N HIS A 592 -35.14 20.38 -4.41
CA HIS A 592 -35.54 18.96 -4.53
C HIS A 592 -34.77 18.08 -3.53
N SER A 593 -35.53 17.68 -2.51
CA SER A 593 -35.32 16.56 -1.62
C SER A 593 -35.62 15.23 -2.34
N HIS A 594 -34.76 14.23 -2.18
CA HIS A 594 -35.16 12.83 -2.32
C HIS A 594 -34.71 12.03 -1.10
N GLN A 595 -35.68 11.82 -0.19
CA GLN A 595 -35.73 10.65 0.68
C GLN A 595 -36.16 9.46 -0.17
N HIS A 596 -35.45 8.34 -0.08
CA HIS A 596 -36.01 7.03 -0.36
C HIS A 596 -35.79 6.11 0.84
N HIS A 597 -36.92 5.59 1.34
CA HIS A 597 -37.03 4.56 2.36
C HIS A 597 -36.56 3.18 1.85
N PRO A 598 -36.28 2.22 2.76
CA PRO A 598 -35.66 0.93 2.46
C PRO A 598 -36.66 -0.08 1.89
N PRO A 599 -36.22 -1.14 1.20
CA PRO A 599 -37.03 -2.34 1.01
C PRO A 599 -36.90 -3.25 2.23
N GLY A 600 -38.05 -3.73 2.69
CA GLY A 600 -38.18 -4.52 3.90
C GLY A 600 -37.71 -5.97 3.78
N ARG A 601 -37.53 -6.54 4.98
CA ARG A 601 -37.54 -7.97 5.28
C ARG A 601 -38.68 -8.69 4.53
N SER A 602 -38.32 -9.71 3.76
CA SER A 602 -39.17 -10.86 3.49
C SER A 602 -38.51 -12.11 4.06
N GLY A 603 -39.12 -12.70 5.09
CA GLY A 603 -38.75 -14.01 5.57
C GLY A 603 -39.22 -15.12 4.64
N ARG A 604 -38.42 -16.18 4.53
CA ARG A 604 -38.75 -17.60 4.32
C ARG A 604 -37.57 -18.35 4.91
N ALA A 605 -37.67 -19.08 6.02
CA ALA A 605 -38.42 -20.31 6.22
C ALA A 605 -38.14 -21.36 5.11
N ARG A 606 -36.95 -21.97 5.17
CA ARG A 606 -36.75 -23.42 5.30
C ARG A 606 -35.31 -23.75 5.60
#